data_AF-A0A674MCZ9-F1
#
_entry.id   AF-A0A674MCZ9-F1
#
_cell.length_a   1.000
_cell.length_b   1.000
_cell.length_c   1.000
_cell.angle_alpha   90.00
_cell.angle_beta   90.00
_cell.angle_gamma   90.00
#
_symmetry.space_group_name_H-M   'P 1'
#
loop_
_entity.id
_entity.type
_entity.pdbx_description
1 polymer ?
#
loop_
_entity_poly.entity_id
_entity_poly.type
_entity_poly.pdbx_seq_one_letter_code
_entity_poly.pdbx_strand_id
1 'polypeptide(L)'
;MASLAQRTSTLVQRRTEATRSAAADRDRETATEEDEARRGEEEDDEGGDSKETRLTLMEEVLLLGLKDREVICKSDAPTGDVLLDEALKHIKETQPPETVQSWIELLSGETWNPLKLHYQLRNVRERLAKNLVEKGVLTTEKQNFLLFDMTTHPLTNSIIKQRLIKKVQDSVLEKWVNDPHRMDKRVLALILLAHSSDVLENAFAPLQDDQYDLGMKRVHSLLELEPEKESTKPNSNELMWAVVAAFTK
;
A
#
# COMPACT_ATOMS: atom_id res chain seq x y z
N MET A 1 42.52 19.15 15.35
CA MET A 1 42.90 19.12 13.92
C MET A 1 43.27 17.69 13.53
N ALA A 2 43.21 17.37 12.23
CA ALA A 2 43.93 16.33 11.45
C ALA A 2 44.77 15.24 12.19
N SER A 3 44.85 13.97 11.74
CA SER A 3 44.36 13.34 10.50
C SER A 3 44.73 11.83 10.45
N LEU A 4 43.83 10.95 9.97
CA LEU A 4 44.07 9.63 9.30
C LEU A 4 44.92 8.55 10.07
N ALA A 5 44.93 7.26 9.72
CA ALA A 5 43.97 6.40 9.02
C ALA A 5 44.27 4.90 9.30
N GLN A 6 43.28 4.04 8.99
CA GLN A 6 43.35 2.65 8.49
C GLN A 6 44.58 1.77 8.84
N ARG A 7 44.29 0.62 9.48
CA ARG A 7 45.12 -0.58 9.39
C ARG A 7 44.50 -1.58 8.40
N THR A 8 45.19 -1.84 7.29
CA THR A 8 45.01 -3.07 6.51
C THR A 8 46.05 -4.11 6.94
N SER A 9 45.74 -5.40 6.79
CA SER A 9 46.67 -6.51 7.09
C SER A 9 46.79 -7.40 5.86
N THR A 10 48.01 -7.68 5.43
CA THR A 10 48.33 -8.39 4.19
C THR A 10 48.89 -9.79 4.43
N LEU A 11 48.65 -10.70 3.49
CA LEU A 11 49.19 -12.07 3.50
C LEU A 11 50.71 -12.07 3.33
N VAL A 12 51.42 -12.90 4.12
CA VAL A 12 52.68 -13.55 3.71
C VAL A 12 52.82 -14.91 4.41
N GLN A 13 52.98 -15.99 3.63
CA GLN A 13 53.75 -17.24 3.86
C GLN A 13 53.11 -18.42 3.08
N ARG A 14 53.84 -19.35 2.45
CA ARG A 14 55.30 -19.45 2.18
C ARG A 14 55.55 -20.31 0.92
N ARG A 15 56.80 -20.32 0.42
CA ARG A 15 57.23 -20.90 -0.87
C ARG A 15 58.34 -21.95 -0.69
N THR A 16 58.38 -23.01 -1.50
CA THR A 16 59.53 -23.93 -1.66
C THR A 16 59.51 -24.74 -2.98
N GLU A 17 60.69 -24.93 -3.60
CA GLU A 17 60.95 -25.72 -4.84
C GLU A 17 62.35 -26.38 -4.76
N ALA A 18 62.71 -27.50 -5.42
CA ALA A 18 61.94 -28.61 -5.99
C ALA A 18 62.76 -29.92 -5.80
N THR A 19 63.33 -30.73 -6.73
CA THR A 19 63.39 -30.83 -8.22
C THR A 19 64.00 -32.20 -8.61
N ARG A 20 63.86 -32.66 -9.88
CA ARG A 20 64.64 -33.76 -10.56
C ARG A 20 64.33 -35.23 -10.12
N SER A 21 64.49 -36.28 -10.95
CA SER A 21 64.66 -36.43 -12.42
C SER A 21 64.66 -37.91 -12.88
N ALA A 22 64.25 -38.17 -14.14
CA ALA A 22 64.59 -39.34 -15.01
C ALA A 22 64.04 -40.76 -14.62
N ALA A 23 63.79 -41.71 -15.53
CA ALA A 23 63.62 -41.71 -17.02
C ALA A 23 63.06 -43.09 -17.51
N ALA A 24 62.78 -43.21 -18.83
CA ALA A 24 62.49 -44.44 -19.62
C ALA A 24 61.08 -45.10 -19.45
N ASP A 25 60.45 -45.72 -20.47
CA ASP A 25 60.61 -45.72 -21.95
C ASP A 25 59.36 -46.40 -22.62
N ARG A 26 59.17 -46.23 -23.94
CA ARG A 26 58.31 -46.99 -24.91
C ARG A 26 56.82 -46.64 -25.11
N ASP A 27 56.59 -45.84 -26.15
CA ASP A 27 55.87 -46.15 -27.41
C ASP A 27 54.69 -47.15 -27.40
N ARG A 28 53.56 -46.74 -27.99
CA ARG A 28 53.28 -47.01 -29.42
C ARG A 28 52.03 -46.26 -29.92
N GLU A 29 52.15 -45.58 -31.06
CA GLU A 29 51.03 -44.96 -31.80
C GLU A 29 50.38 -45.95 -32.78
N THR A 30 49.07 -45.78 -33.02
CA THR A 30 48.40 -46.00 -34.32
C THR A 30 47.10 -45.19 -34.35
N ALA A 31 46.91 -44.38 -35.38
CA ALA A 31 45.63 -43.73 -35.71
C ALA A 31 44.95 -44.42 -36.89
N THR A 32 43.64 -44.27 -36.99
CA THR A 32 42.80 -44.53 -38.19
C THR A 32 41.54 -43.66 -38.07
N GLU A 33 41.20 -42.98 -39.15
CA GLU A 33 39.97 -42.19 -39.31
C GLU A 33 38.97 -42.97 -40.21
N GLU A 34 37.90 -42.32 -40.69
CA GLU A 34 36.89 -42.84 -41.64
C GLU A 34 35.86 -43.84 -41.00
N ASP A 35 34.53 -43.78 -41.24
CA ASP A 35 33.76 -42.85 -42.10
C ASP A 35 32.26 -42.68 -41.73
N GLU A 36 31.63 -41.69 -42.37
CA GLU A 36 30.20 -41.44 -42.66
C GLU A 36 29.09 -41.56 -41.57
N ALA A 37 28.79 -40.40 -40.99
CA ALA A 37 27.46 -39.75 -40.98
C ALA A 37 26.16 -40.58 -41.15
N ARG A 38 25.23 -40.41 -40.19
CA ARG A 38 23.78 -40.42 -40.48
C ARG A 38 23.06 -39.31 -39.71
N ARG A 39 22.50 -38.35 -40.44
CA ARG A 39 21.79 -37.17 -39.90
C ARG A 39 20.30 -37.49 -39.70
N GLY A 40 19.78 -37.11 -38.54
CA GLY A 40 18.36 -37.16 -38.19
C GLY A 40 18.14 -36.23 -37.00
N GLU A 41 17.41 -35.14 -37.23
CA GLU A 41 17.05 -34.15 -36.22
C GLU A 41 15.66 -34.49 -35.68
N GLU A 42 15.54 -34.67 -34.37
CA GLU A 42 14.28 -34.55 -33.64
C GLU A 42 14.60 -34.07 -32.23
N GLU A 43 13.94 -33.00 -31.81
CA GLU A 43 14.15 -32.32 -30.53
C GLU A 43 13.12 -32.83 -29.51
N ASP A 44 13.56 -33.27 -28.33
CA ASP A 44 12.71 -33.37 -27.14
C ASP A 44 13.24 -32.37 -26.10
N ASP A 45 12.55 -31.24 -25.98
CA ASP A 45 12.85 -30.14 -25.06
C ASP A 45 12.38 -30.51 -23.64
N GLU A 46 13.25 -31.14 -22.83
CA GLU A 46 12.97 -31.45 -21.41
C GLU A 46 13.07 -30.17 -20.54
N GLY A 47 12.23 -29.19 -20.85
CA GLY A 47 12.14 -27.90 -20.17
C GLY A 47 11.68 -28.05 -18.72
N GLY A 48 12.55 -27.70 -17.77
CA GLY A 48 12.25 -27.88 -16.35
C GLY A 48 13.07 -27.09 -15.32
N ASP A 49 14.10 -26.32 -15.72
CA ASP A 49 14.90 -25.51 -14.77
C ASP A 49 14.13 -24.26 -14.32
N SER A 50 13.13 -24.51 -13.48
CA SER A 50 12.44 -23.50 -12.67
C SER A 50 13.42 -22.93 -11.67
N LYS A 51 14.22 -21.95 -12.12
CA LYS A 51 15.06 -21.10 -11.26
C LYS A 51 14.17 -20.28 -10.34
N GLU A 52 13.77 -20.93 -9.25
CA GLU A 52 13.16 -20.32 -8.08
C GLU A 52 14.00 -19.09 -7.71
N THR A 53 13.44 -17.90 -7.94
CA THR A 53 14.13 -16.63 -7.70
C THR A 53 14.40 -16.53 -6.21
N ARG A 54 15.62 -16.89 -5.79
CA ARG A 54 16.06 -16.86 -4.40
C ARG A 54 16.20 -15.43 -3.91
N LEU A 55 15.08 -14.88 -3.47
CA LEU A 55 15.02 -13.68 -2.67
C LEU A 55 15.84 -13.89 -1.39
N THR A 56 16.55 -12.85 -0.95
CA THR A 56 17.05 -12.79 0.42
C THR A 56 15.89 -12.52 1.38
N LEU A 57 16.05 -12.88 2.66
CA LEU A 57 15.07 -12.54 3.71
C LEU A 57 14.71 -11.05 3.77
N MET A 58 15.60 -10.15 3.30
CA MET A 58 15.31 -8.71 3.20
C MET A 58 14.42 -8.38 2.00
N GLU A 59 14.61 -9.05 0.86
CA GLU A 59 13.76 -8.89 -0.33
C GLU A 59 12.39 -9.57 -0.13
N GLU A 60 12.34 -10.71 0.56
CA GLU A 60 11.07 -11.35 0.97
C GLU A 60 10.28 -10.43 1.91
N VAL A 61 10.92 -9.87 2.95
CA VAL A 61 10.28 -8.92 3.87
C VAL A 61 9.86 -7.62 3.16
N LEU A 62 10.64 -7.15 2.17
CA LEU A 62 10.29 -5.98 1.37
C LEU A 62 9.08 -6.25 0.46
N LEU A 63 9.04 -7.41 -0.21
CA LEU A 63 7.92 -7.84 -1.08
C LEU A 63 6.67 -8.26 -0.29
N LEU A 64 6.80 -8.53 1.01
CA LEU A 64 5.68 -8.67 1.96
C LEU A 64 5.12 -7.33 2.43
N GLY A 65 5.73 -6.19 2.04
CA GLY A 65 5.32 -4.84 2.42
C GLY A 65 3.87 -4.54 2.05
N LEU A 66 3.02 -4.27 3.04
CA LEU A 66 1.58 -4.16 2.84
C LEU A 66 1.18 -2.99 1.92
N LYS A 67 2.06 -1.99 1.77
CA LYS A 67 1.87 -0.77 0.97
C LYS A 67 2.06 -1.01 -0.54
N ASP A 68 2.89 -1.99 -0.89
CA ASP A 68 3.22 -2.38 -2.27
C ASP A 68 2.27 -3.44 -2.83
N ARG A 69 1.25 -3.83 -2.05
CA ARG A 69 0.17 -4.72 -2.48
C ARG A 69 -0.62 -4.11 -3.64
N GLU A 70 -0.71 -4.87 -4.74
CA GLU A 70 -1.53 -4.54 -5.92
C GLU A 70 -3.04 -4.46 -5.61
N VAL A 71 -3.74 -3.51 -6.23
CA VAL A 71 -5.20 -3.37 -6.13
C VAL A 71 -5.89 -4.09 -7.27
N ILE A 72 -6.38 -5.30 -6.99
CA ILE A 72 -7.07 -6.16 -7.97
C ILE A 72 -8.58 -5.88 -7.96
N CYS A 73 -9.14 -5.50 -9.11
CA CYS A 73 -10.59 -5.39 -9.30
C CYS A 73 -11.28 -6.76 -9.23
N LYS A 74 -12.28 -6.91 -8.34
CA LYS A 74 -13.06 -8.16 -8.17
C LYS A 74 -14.46 -8.11 -8.77
N SER A 75 -14.98 -6.92 -9.05
CA SER A 75 -16.27 -6.69 -9.70
C SER A 75 -16.31 -5.26 -10.24
N ASP A 76 -16.82 -5.09 -11.45
CA ASP A 76 -16.98 -3.82 -12.17
C ASP A 76 -18.39 -3.23 -12.02
N ALA A 77 -19.23 -3.82 -11.18
CA ALA A 77 -20.61 -3.37 -10.94
C ALA A 77 -20.62 -1.94 -10.34
N PRO A 78 -21.45 -1.02 -10.88
CA PRO A 78 -21.48 0.37 -10.41
C PRO A 78 -21.98 0.46 -8.97
N THR A 79 -21.26 1.23 -8.16
CA THR A 79 -21.56 1.49 -6.75
C THR A 79 -22.67 2.52 -6.56
N GLY A 80 -22.89 3.38 -7.56
CA GLY A 80 -23.85 4.49 -7.48
C GLY A 80 -23.29 5.74 -6.79
N ASP A 81 -21.98 5.80 -6.49
CA ASP A 81 -21.30 7.05 -6.16
C ASP A 81 -20.27 7.40 -7.25
N VAL A 82 -20.44 8.58 -7.85
CA VAL A 82 -19.69 9.03 -9.03
C VAL A 82 -18.17 9.10 -8.80
N LEU A 83 -17.70 9.22 -7.55
CA LEU A 83 -16.26 9.20 -7.25
C LEU A 83 -15.70 7.78 -7.19
N LEU A 84 -16.47 6.84 -6.63
CA LEU A 84 -16.09 5.43 -6.55
C LEU A 84 -16.14 4.77 -7.93
N ASP A 85 -17.14 5.10 -8.75
CA ASP A 85 -17.30 4.55 -10.10
C ASP A 85 -16.23 5.09 -11.08
N GLU A 86 -15.73 6.30 -10.85
CA GLU A 86 -14.58 6.88 -11.58
C GLU A 86 -13.26 6.18 -11.18
N ALA A 87 -13.00 6.02 -9.88
CA ALA A 87 -11.84 5.26 -9.40
C ALA A 87 -11.87 3.79 -9.86
N LEU A 88 -13.04 3.14 -9.81
CA LEU A 88 -13.23 1.76 -10.27
C LEU A 88 -12.97 1.62 -11.79
N LYS A 89 -13.39 2.62 -12.58
CA LYS A 89 -13.07 2.69 -14.01
C LYS A 89 -11.54 2.78 -14.23
N HIS A 90 -10.84 3.61 -13.46
CA HIS A 90 -9.39 3.71 -13.56
C HIS A 90 -8.67 2.42 -13.15
N ILE A 91 -9.09 1.79 -12.05
CA ILE A 91 -8.50 0.54 -11.54
C ILE A 91 -8.65 -0.62 -12.55
N LYS A 92 -9.81 -0.76 -13.20
CA LYS A 92 -10.02 -1.85 -14.18
C LYS A 92 -9.35 -1.64 -15.54
N GLU A 93 -9.02 -0.39 -15.90
CA GLU A 93 -8.42 -0.02 -17.20
C GLU A 93 -6.88 0.01 -17.15
N THR A 94 -6.28 -0.17 -15.97
CA THR A 94 -4.82 -0.11 -15.76
C THR A 94 -4.21 -1.49 -15.69
N GLN A 95 -3.24 -1.77 -16.56
CA GLN A 95 -2.44 -3.00 -16.58
C GLN A 95 -0.96 -2.64 -16.84
N PRO A 96 0.01 -3.13 -16.06
CA PRO A 96 -0.13 -3.98 -14.86
C PRO A 96 -0.90 -3.28 -13.73
N PRO A 97 -1.39 -4.03 -12.71
CA PRO A 97 -2.05 -3.44 -11.57
C PRO A 97 -1.12 -2.51 -10.80
N GLU A 98 -1.66 -1.45 -10.20
CA GLU A 98 -0.90 -0.51 -9.37
C GLU A 98 -1.10 -0.82 -7.88
N THR A 99 -0.11 -0.43 -7.07
CA THR A 99 -0.12 -0.64 -5.61
C THR A 99 -1.09 0.30 -4.90
N VAL A 100 -1.45 0.00 -3.65
CA VAL A 100 -2.30 0.89 -2.82
C VAL A 100 -1.67 2.28 -2.67
N GLN A 101 -0.35 2.36 -2.44
CA GLN A 101 0.36 3.64 -2.37
C GLN A 101 0.29 4.41 -3.71
N SER A 102 0.54 3.72 -4.84
CA SER A 102 0.43 4.34 -6.17
C SER A 102 -0.98 4.87 -6.43
N TRP A 103 -2.03 4.08 -6.16
CA TRP A 103 -3.42 4.53 -6.36
C TRP A 103 -3.77 5.78 -5.55
N ILE A 104 -3.28 5.93 -4.32
CA ILE A 104 -3.50 7.13 -3.51
C ILE A 104 -2.82 8.34 -4.18
N GLU A 105 -1.57 8.22 -4.63
CA GLU A 105 -0.83 9.28 -5.32
C GLU A 105 -1.46 9.65 -6.68
N LEU A 106 -1.95 8.66 -7.43
CA LEU A 106 -2.61 8.83 -8.73
C LEU A 106 -3.95 9.55 -8.60
N LEU A 107 -4.82 9.10 -7.70
CA LEU A 107 -6.18 9.66 -7.53
C LEU A 107 -6.13 11.05 -6.88
N SER A 108 -5.17 11.32 -5.99
CA SER A 108 -4.92 12.66 -5.43
C SER A 108 -4.24 13.61 -6.44
N GLY A 109 -3.47 13.06 -7.38
CA GLY A 109 -2.66 13.83 -8.34
C GLY A 109 -1.33 14.33 -7.77
N GLU A 110 -0.75 13.56 -6.85
CA GLU A 110 0.62 13.76 -6.33
C GLU A 110 1.68 13.17 -7.28
N THR A 111 1.25 12.36 -8.25
CA THR A 111 2.12 11.76 -9.27
C THR A 111 2.73 12.77 -10.23
N TRP A 112 4.00 12.58 -10.57
CA TRP A 112 4.72 13.38 -11.57
C TRP A 112 4.76 12.73 -12.96
N ASN A 113 4.15 11.55 -13.15
CA ASN A 113 4.17 10.84 -14.43
C ASN A 113 3.18 11.47 -15.43
N PRO A 114 3.62 12.10 -16.54
CA PRO A 114 2.74 12.82 -17.46
C PRO A 114 1.65 11.95 -18.10
N LEU A 115 1.93 10.67 -18.33
CA LEU A 115 0.98 9.72 -18.90
C LEU A 115 -0.14 9.38 -17.92
N LYS A 116 0.12 9.49 -16.60
CA LYS A 116 -0.79 9.13 -15.51
C LYS A 116 -1.53 10.34 -14.88
N LEU A 117 -1.25 11.58 -15.29
CA LEU A 117 -1.94 12.79 -14.79
C LEU A 117 -3.47 12.81 -15.04
N HIS A 118 -3.98 11.92 -15.88
CA HIS A 118 -5.41 11.79 -16.17
C HIS A 118 -6.19 10.93 -15.14
N TYR A 119 -5.49 10.30 -14.18
CA TYR A 119 -6.10 9.51 -13.09
C TYR A 119 -6.57 10.35 -11.89
N GLN A 120 -6.18 11.63 -11.81
CA GLN A 120 -6.56 12.49 -10.70
C GLN A 120 -8.07 12.74 -10.65
N LEU A 121 -8.70 12.44 -9.50
CA LEU A 121 -10.11 12.74 -9.25
C LEU A 121 -10.33 14.24 -9.12
N ARG A 122 -11.13 14.83 -10.02
CA ARG A 122 -11.35 16.29 -10.06
C ARG A 122 -12.65 16.72 -9.37
N ASN A 123 -12.61 17.93 -8.81
CA ASN A 123 -13.72 18.60 -8.12
C ASN A 123 -14.38 17.73 -7.02
N VAL A 124 -13.56 17.00 -6.27
CA VAL A 124 -13.99 16.04 -5.24
C VAL A 124 -14.87 16.69 -4.18
N ARG A 125 -14.53 17.91 -3.72
CA ARG A 125 -15.31 18.63 -2.69
C ARG A 125 -16.70 19.01 -3.19
N GLU A 126 -16.79 19.47 -4.43
CA GLU A 126 -18.01 19.90 -5.09
C GLU A 126 -18.91 18.70 -5.42
N ARG A 127 -18.32 17.57 -5.84
CA ARG A 127 -19.02 16.29 -6.05
C ARG A 127 -19.55 15.72 -4.73
N LEU A 128 -18.75 15.72 -3.65
CA LEU A 128 -19.20 15.32 -2.32
C LEU A 128 -20.32 16.23 -1.80
N ALA A 129 -20.21 17.55 -1.99
CA ALA A 129 -21.28 18.49 -1.63
C ALA A 129 -22.57 18.20 -2.38
N LYS A 130 -22.51 18.00 -3.71
CA LYS A 130 -23.67 17.58 -4.53
C LYS A 130 -24.30 16.28 -4.03
N ASN A 131 -23.49 15.25 -3.79
CA ASN A 131 -23.98 13.96 -3.28
C ASN A 131 -24.61 14.10 -1.87
N LEU A 132 -24.21 15.09 -1.06
CA LEU A 132 -24.82 15.39 0.25
C LEU A 132 -26.09 16.25 0.16
N VAL A 133 -26.22 17.11 -0.87
CA VAL A 133 -27.47 17.82 -1.18
C VAL A 133 -28.53 16.83 -1.69
N GLU A 134 -28.16 15.93 -2.60
CA GLU A 134 -29.06 14.88 -3.12
C GLU A 134 -29.53 13.91 -2.01
N LYS A 135 -28.71 13.70 -0.97
CA LYS A 135 -29.06 12.91 0.22
C LYS A 135 -29.79 13.72 1.30
N GLY A 136 -30.14 14.99 1.04
CA GLY A 136 -30.87 15.86 1.98
C GLY A 136 -30.13 16.17 3.28
N VAL A 137 -28.79 16.17 3.25
CA VAL A 137 -27.93 16.51 4.39
C VAL A 137 -27.55 17.98 4.37
N LEU A 138 -27.18 18.48 3.19
CA LEU A 138 -26.95 19.89 2.89
C LEU A 138 -28.11 20.43 2.05
N THR A 139 -28.18 21.75 1.88
CA THR A 139 -28.99 22.41 0.84
C THR A 139 -28.08 23.13 -0.16
N THR A 140 -28.68 23.81 -1.14
CA THR A 140 -28.00 24.75 -2.04
C THR A 140 -28.62 26.12 -1.84
N GLU A 141 -27.87 27.04 -1.27
CA GLU A 141 -28.28 28.44 -1.07
C GLU A 141 -27.45 29.37 -1.95
N LYS A 142 -28.06 30.48 -2.37
CA LYS A 142 -27.41 31.52 -3.16
C LYS A 142 -27.15 32.72 -2.25
N GLN A 143 -25.91 32.87 -1.80
CA GLN A 143 -25.49 34.01 -1.00
C GLN A 143 -25.06 35.15 -1.92
N ASN A 144 -25.87 36.21 -1.99
CA ASN A 144 -25.58 37.38 -2.81
C ASN A 144 -24.59 38.30 -2.06
N PHE A 145 -23.45 38.62 -2.68
CA PHE A 145 -22.49 39.62 -2.22
C PHE A 145 -22.60 40.89 -3.09
N LEU A 146 -21.95 41.98 -2.68
CA LEU A 146 -22.08 43.28 -3.35
C LEU A 146 -21.63 43.29 -4.84
N LEU A 147 -20.77 42.36 -5.24
CA LEU A 147 -20.16 42.31 -6.58
C LEU A 147 -20.31 40.97 -7.31
N PHE A 148 -20.82 39.93 -6.64
CA PHE A 148 -20.97 38.58 -7.18
C PHE A 148 -21.93 37.78 -6.31
N ASP A 149 -22.43 36.66 -6.84
CA ASP A 149 -23.22 35.71 -6.06
C ASP A 149 -22.41 34.42 -5.84
N MET A 150 -22.48 33.86 -4.63
CA MET A 150 -21.79 32.62 -4.27
C MET A 150 -22.79 31.52 -3.94
N THR A 151 -22.67 30.37 -4.60
CA THR A 151 -23.39 29.16 -4.20
C THR A 151 -22.76 28.60 -2.92
N THR A 152 -23.58 28.38 -1.89
CA THR A 152 -23.17 27.81 -0.61
C THR A 152 -23.97 26.57 -0.28
N HIS A 153 -23.40 25.69 0.55
CA HIS A 153 -24.02 24.42 0.93
C HIS A 153 -24.12 24.26 2.45
N PRO A 154 -25.00 25.02 3.12
CA PRO A 154 -25.18 24.93 4.56
C PRO A 154 -25.84 23.60 4.98
N LEU A 155 -25.55 23.19 6.21
CA LEU A 155 -26.05 21.96 6.82
C LEU A 155 -27.50 22.13 7.29
N THR A 156 -28.45 21.49 6.60
CA THR A 156 -29.85 21.45 7.03
C THR A 156 -30.09 20.31 8.01
N ASN A 157 -29.52 19.12 7.76
CA ASN A 157 -29.77 17.93 8.57
C ASN A 157 -28.74 17.79 9.71
N SER A 158 -28.85 18.69 10.69
CA SER A 158 -28.04 18.65 11.93
C SER A 158 -28.16 17.30 12.67
N ILE A 159 -29.31 16.63 12.60
CA ILE A 159 -29.57 15.34 13.24
C ILE A 159 -28.64 14.25 12.67
N ILE A 160 -28.40 14.21 11.36
CA ILE A 160 -27.45 13.25 10.76
C ILE A 160 -26.02 13.53 11.25
N LYS A 161 -25.59 14.80 11.33
CA LYS A 161 -24.27 15.14 11.89
C LYS A 161 -24.14 14.71 13.36
N GLN A 162 -25.16 14.94 14.18
CA GLN A 162 -25.14 14.54 15.60
C GLN A 162 -25.16 13.01 15.78
N ARG A 163 -25.89 12.27 14.95
CA ARG A 163 -25.83 10.79 14.92
C ARG A 163 -24.45 10.27 14.52
N LEU A 164 -23.78 10.93 13.58
CA LEU A 164 -22.41 10.56 13.15
C LEU A 164 -21.40 10.80 14.27
N ILE A 165 -21.43 11.99 14.89
CA ILE A 165 -20.59 12.34 16.05
C ILE A 165 -20.81 11.33 17.18
N LYS A 166 -22.08 11.06 17.56
CA LYS A 166 -22.37 10.06 18.60
C LYS A 166 -21.91 8.64 18.19
N LYS A 167 -22.03 8.21 16.93
CA LYS A 167 -21.52 6.89 16.51
C LYS A 167 -20.00 6.76 16.77
N VAL A 168 -19.23 7.82 16.50
CA VAL A 168 -17.78 7.86 16.74
C VAL A 168 -17.48 7.88 18.23
N GLN A 169 -18.10 8.78 19.00
CA GLN A 169 -17.97 8.85 20.46
C GLN A 169 -18.31 7.51 21.14
N ASP A 170 -19.48 6.94 20.84
CA ASP A 170 -19.92 5.64 21.38
C ASP A 170 -18.87 4.55 21.15
N SER A 171 -18.26 4.50 19.96
CA SER A 171 -17.32 3.44 19.59
C SER A 171 -15.98 3.50 20.35
N VAL A 172 -15.54 4.69 20.78
CA VAL A 172 -14.36 4.83 21.64
C VAL A 172 -14.71 4.93 23.13
N LEU A 173 -16.00 5.03 23.50
CA LEU A 173 -16.48 5.13 24.88
C LEU A 173 -17.29 3.89 25.31
N GLU A 174 -18.62 3.93 25.14
CA GLU A 174 -19.58 2.92 25.63
C GLU A 174 -19.40 1.53 24.99
N LYS A 175 -19.03 1.50 23.70
CA LYS A 175 -19.02 0.31 22.84
C LYS A 175 -17.61 -0.11 22.43
N TRP A 176 -16.61 0.38 23.16
CA TRP A 176 -15.21 0.07 22.95
C TRP A 176 -14.93 -1.43 23.03
N VAL A 177 -14.13 -1.93 22.09
CA VAL A 177 -13.62 -3.30 22.08
C VAL A 177 -12.10 -3.27 22.12
N ASN A 178 -11.49 -4.01 23.06
CA ASN A 178 -10.03 -4.14 23.18
C ASN A 178 -9.37 -4.92 22.01
N ASP A 179 -10.16 -5.34 21.02
CA ASP A 179 -9.71 -6.05 19.82
C ASP A 179 -10.28 -5.33 18.58
N PRO A 180 -9.44 -4.66 17.79
CA PRO A 180 -9.84 -3.96 16.56
C PRO A 180 -10.58 -4.86 15.56
N HIS A 181 -10.27 -6.16 15.52
CA HIS A 181 -10.91 -7.11 14.61
C HIS A 181 -12.37 -7.41 14.96
N ARG A 182 -12.82 -7.04 16.16
CA ARG A 182 -14.22 -7.14 16.61
C ARG A 182 -15.02 -5.85 16.42
N MET A 183 -14.40 -4.78 15.93
CA MET A 183 -15.10 -3.52 15.63
C MET A 183 -15.72 -3.54 14.22
N ASP A 184 -16.78 -2.74 14.00
CA ASP A 184 -17.31 -2.46 12.66
C ASP A 184 -16.17 -1.91 11.79
N LYS A 185 -15.80 -2.63 10.73
CA LYS A 185 -14.70 -2.25 9.82
C LYS A 185 -14.88 -0.84 9.24
N ARG A 186 -16.13 -0.39 9.06
CA ARG A 186 -16.44 0.97 8.63
C ARG A 186 -16.25 2.03 9.73
N VAL A 187 -16.38 1.67 11.00
CA VAL A 187 -16.05 2.55 12.14
C VAL A 187 -14.54 2.62 12.34
N LEU A 188 -13.83 1.50 12.29
CA LEU A 188 -12.37 1.47 12.40
C LEU A 188 -11.70 2.33 11.32
N ALA A 189 -12.09 2.14 10.05
CA ALA A 189 -11.61 2.98 8.96
C ALA A 189 -11.99 4.46 9.13
N LEU A 190 -13.21 4.76 9.63
CA LEU A 190 -13.65 6.13 9.89
C LEU A 190 -12.82 6.81 10.99
N ILE A 191 -12.51 6.14 12.10
CA ILE A 191 -11.71 6.72 13.19
C ILE A 191 -10.29 7.01 12.71
N LEU A 192 -9.64 6.03 12.08
CA LEU A 192 -8.25 6.14 11.63
C LEU A 192 -8.11 7.24 10.57
N LEU A 193 -8.95 7.23 9.53
CA LEU A 193 -8.89 8.25 8.46
C LEU A 193 -9.33 9.65 8.95
N ALA A 194 -10.24 9.75 9.91
CA ALA A 194 -10.60 11.03 10.52
C ALA A 194 -9.48 11.61 11.40
N HIS A 195 -8.64 10.75 12.00
CA HIS A 195 -7.43 11.19 12.68
C HIS A 195 -6.36 11.64 11.67
N SER A 196 -6.05 10.81 10.66
CA SER A 196 -5.09 11.17 9.58
C SER A 196 -5.50 12.35 8.69
N SER A 197 -6.69 12.93 8.92
CA SER A 197 -7.19 14.12 8.23
C SER A 197 -7.44 15.31 9.19
N ASP A 198 -6.94 15.25 10.43
CA ASP A 198 -7.08 16.28 11.49
C ASP A 198 -8.53 16.73 11.80
N VAL A 199 -9.52 15.88 11.51
CA VAL A 199 -10.95 16.22 11.74
C VAL A 199 -11.57 15.53 12.96
N LEU A 200 -10.95 14.48 13.51
CA LEU A 200 -11.51 13.68 14.60
C LEU A 200 -11.81 14.49 15.88
N GLU A 201 -10.96 15.46 16.23
CA GLU A 201 -11.15 16.32 17.42
C GLU A 201 -12.49 17.07 17.40
N ASN A 202 -13.00 17.43 16.22
CA ASN A 202 -14.31 18.08 16.06
C ASN A 202 -15.48 17.19 16.53
N ALA A 203 -15.30 15.87 16.62
CA ALA A 203 -16.27 14.95 17.20
C ALA A 203 -16.10 14.77 18.72
N PHE A 204 -14.94 15.12 19.28
CA PHE A 204 -14.64 14.99 20.72
C PHE A 204 -14.81 16.32 21.48
N ALA A 205 -14.77 17.48 20.82
CA ALA A 205 -15.03 18.80 21.41
C ALA A 205 -16.34 18.93 22.26
N PRO A 206 -17.41 18.14 22.05
CA PRO A 206 -18.59 18.13 22.94
C PRO A 206 -18.50 17.21 24.17
N LEU A 207 -17.39 16.49 24.37
CA LEU A 207 -17.20 15.56 25.51
C LEU A 207 -16.79 16.31 26.79
N GLN A 208 -16.96 15.64 27.93
CA GLN A 208 -16.35 16.05 29.20
C GLN A 208 -14.88 15.58 29.26
N ASP A 209 -14.04 16.29 30.00
CA ASP A 209 -12.59 16.06 30.12
C ASP A 209 -12.23 14.58 30.36
N ASP A 210 -12.84 13.93 31.35
CA ASP A 210 -12.65 12.48 31.66
C ASP A 210 -12.97 11.56 30.46
N GLN A 211 -13.96 11.94 29.65
CA GLN A 211 -14.38 11.19 28.46
C GLN A 211 -13.48 11.52 27.26
N TYR A 212 -13.01 12.76 27.14
CA TYR A 212 -12.05 13.18 26.13
C TYR A 212 -10.73 12.41 26.29
N ASP A 213 -10.16 12.40 27.51
CA ASP A 213 -8.92 11.69 27.81
C ASP A 213 -9.04 10.18 27.59
N LEU A 214 -10.15 9.56 28.02
CA LEU A 214 -10.40 8.13 27.79
C LEU A 214 -10.58 7.82 26.29
N GLY A 215 -11.28 8.68 25.55
CA GLY A 215 -11.48 8.56 24.11
C GLY A 215 -10.18 8.68 23.34
N MET A 216 -9.39 9.74 23.60
CA MET A 216 -8.09 9.96 22.97
C MET A 216 -7.10 8.85 23.31
N LYS A 217 -7.02 8.41 24.57
CA LYS A 217 -6.16 7.26 24.96
C LYS A 217 -6.50 5.99 24.16
N ARG A 218 -7.78 5.75 23.89
CA ARG A 218 -8.22 4.61 23.07
C ARG A 218 -7.93 4.80 21.59
N VAL A 219 -8.08 6.01 21.06
CA VAL A 219 -7.66 6.36 19.69
C VAL A 219 -6.15 6.15 19.52
N HIS A 220 -5.32 6.60 20.46
CA HIS A 220 -3.87 6.33 20.44
C HIS A 220 -3.57 4.82 20.43
N SER A 221 -4.27 4.00 21.22
CA SER A 221 -4.11 2.54 21.16
C SER A 221 -4.59 1.87 19.84
N LEU A 222 -5.32 2.58 18.97
CA LEU A 222 -5.59 2.15 17.59
C LEU A 222 -4.52 2.62 16.60
N LEU A 223 -3.80 3.69 16.91
CA LEU A 223 -2.73 4.26 16.08
C LEU A 223 -1.37 3.59 16.35
N GLU A 224 -1.18 3.04 17.55
CA GLU A 224 -0.05 2.18 17.93
C GLU A 224 -0.13 0.77 17.29
N LEU A 225 -1.19 0.46 16.54
CA LEU A 225 -1.34 -0.81 15.82
C LEU A 225 -0.47 -0.84 14.57
N GLU A 226 0.37 -1.88 14.44
CA GLU A 226 1.15 -2.13 13.23
C GLU A 226 0.25 -2.74 12.13
N PRO A 227 -0.10 -2.02 11.03
CA PRO A 227 -1.10 -2.49 10.08
C PRO A 227 -0.70 -3.79 9.36
N GLU A 228 0.60 -4.01 9.19
CA GLU A 228 1.17 -5.23 8.62
C GLU A 228 0.83 -6.45 9.49
N LYS A 229 1.09 -6.39 10.79
CA LYS A 229 0.72 -7.44 11.75
C LYS A 229 -0.80 -7.62 11.82
N GLU A 230 -1.56 -6.54 11.90
CA GLU A 230 -3.03 -6.61 11.91
C GLU A 230 -3.62 -7.20 10.62
N SER A 231 -2.99 -7.01 9.46
CA SER A 231 -3.46 -7.59 8.19
C SER A 231 -3.40 -9.12 8.16
N THR A 232 -2.41 -9.73 8.82
CA THR A 232 -2.22 -11.20 8.84
C THR A 232 -3.21 -11.96 9.73
N LYS A 233 -4.02 -11.27 10.53
CA LYS A 233 -4.96 -11.90 11.46
C LYS A 233 -6.19 -12.49 10.74
N PRO A 234 -6.79 -13.57 11.27
CA PRO A 234 -7.98 -14.17 10.67
C PRO A 234 -9.15 -13.17 10.63
N ASN A 235 -9.89 -13.19 9.52
CA ASN A 235 -11.01 -12.26 9.23
C ASN A 235 -10.63 -10.77 9.18
N SER A 236 -9.37 -10.42 8.94
CA SER A 236 -8.92 -9.03 8.70
C SER A 236 -9.58 -8.39 7.45
N ASN A 237 -9.17 -7.17 7.11
CA ASN A 237 -9.36 -6.64 5.76
C ASN A 237 -8.02 -6.05 5.31
N GLU A 238 -7.25 -6.85 4.58
CA GLU A 238 -5.88 -6.51 4.15
C GLU A 238 -5.82 -5.20 3.37
N LEU A 239 -6.79 -4.94 2.49
CA LEU A 239 -6.85 -3.70 1.69
C LEU A 239 -7.16 -2.47 2.57
N MET A 240 -8.01 -2.62 3.59
CA MET A 240 -8.27 -1.56 4.57
C MET A 240 -7.00 -1.26 5.39
N TRP A 241 -6.29 -2.29 5.85
CA TRP A 241 -5.03 -2.12 6.57
C TRP A 241 -3.91 -1.56 5.67
N ALA A 242 -3.87 -1.89 4.38
CA ALA A 242 -2.93 -1.30 3.42
C ALA A 242 -3.16 0.20 3.23
N VAL A 243 -4.42 0.64 3.16
CA VAL A 243 -4.76 2.07 3.11
C VAL A 243 -4.37 2.78 4.42
N VAL A 244 -4.59 2.17 5.59
CA VAL A 244 -4.10 2.71 6.87
C VAL A 244 -2.58 2.83 6.86
N ALA A 245 -1.87 1.80 6.38
CA ALA A 245 -0.41 1.77 6.30
C ALA A 245 0.17 2.88 5.39
N ALA A 246 -0.57 3.31 4.37
CA ALA A 246 -0.16 4.42 3.50
C ALA A 246 -0.19 5.78 4.23
N PHE A 247 -1.11 5.97 5.19
CA PHE A 247 -1.25 7.20 5.98
C PHE A 247 -0.43 7.22 7.27
N THR A 248 -0.08 6.06 7.85
CA THR A 248 0.87 5.97 8.97
C THR A 248 2.32 5.98 8.43
N LYS A 249 2.84 7.18 8.18
CA LYS A 249 4.23 7.47 7.79
C LYS A 249 4.95 8.24 8.90
#